data_AF-A0A7X5KSJ7-F1
#
_entry.id   AF-A0A7X5KSJ7-F1
#
_cell.length_a   1.000
_cell.length_b   1.000
_cell.length_c   1.000
_cell.angle_alpha   90.00
_cell.angle_beta   90.00
_cell.angle_gamma   90.00
#
_symmetry.space_group_name_H-M   'P 1'
#
loop_
_entity.id
_entity.type
_entity.pdbx_description
1 polymer ?
#
loop_
_entity_poly.entity_id
_entity_poly.type
_entity_poly.pdbx_seq_one_letter_code
_entity_poly.pdbx_strand_id
1 'polypeptide(L)'
;MKKIRNYILLMILSAIYSTTVSAAAVTYTPLGVPMINSSFKTYMDYRCITDTSSPQYQYISRWGWSDWDGFMRCDAEKDLGIESDYYLIAMGSYYGTGIGTKYRITTDTGNVFYGVLADQKSDVDTDSMHQYSYNNDVIEFLVDTQRLDKTVKLFGSANVYMPLNGKIANIERISFE
;
A
#
# COMPACT_ATOMS: atom_id res chain seq x y z
N MET A 1 70.16 -20.33 36.36
CA MET A 1 70.21 -19.89 34.93
C MET A 1 68.84 -20.14 34.30
N LYS A 2 68.32 -19.14 33.59
CA LYS A 2 66.89 -18.92 33.26
C LYS A 2 66.31 -20.00 32.33
N LYS A 3 65.11 -20.52 32.66
CA LYS A 3 64.27 -21.31 31.74
C LYS A 3 63.66 -20.37 30.69
N ILE A 4 63.99 -20.58 29.42
CA ILE A 4 63.41 -19.86 28.29
C ILE A 4 62.05 -20.50 27.98
N ARG A 5 60.97 -19.72 28.06
CA ARG A 5 59.60 -20.14 27.74
C ARG A 5 59.32 -19.73 26.30
N ASN A 6 59.27 -20.69 25.38
CA ASN A 6 58.88 -20.47 23.99
C ASN A 6 57.41 -20.04 23.93
N TYR A 7 57.15 -18.87 23.36
CA TYR A 7 55.80 -18.40 23.05
C TYR A 7 55.56 -18.58 21.55
N ILE A 8 54.61 -19.43 21.19
CA ILE A 8 54.11 -19.56 19.82
C ILE A 8 53.04 -18.48 19.63
N LEU A 9 53.32 -17.51 18.77
CA LEU A 9 52.41 -16.45 18.39
C LEU A 9 51.46 -17.00 17.31
N LEU A 10 50.21 -17.25 17.67
CA LEU A 10 49.17 -17.72 16.74
C LEU A 10 48.55 -16.49 16.05
N MET A 11 48.96 -16.18 14.81
CA MET A 11 48.27 -15.17 13.99
C MET A 11 46.95 -15.76 13.48
N ILE A 12 45.83 -15.25 14.00
CA ILE A 12 44.50 -15.55 13.46
C ILE A 12 44.30 -14.66 12.22
N LEU A 13 44.37 -15.27 11.04
CA LEU A 13 43.94 -14.63 9.78
C LEU A 13 42.41 -14.57 9.80
N SER A 14 41.83 -13.40 10.05
CA SER A 14 40.39 -13.18 9.85
C SER A 14 40.14 -12.96 8.35
N ALA A 15 39.60 -13.96 7.66
CA ALA A 15 39.07 -13.80 6.31
C ALA A 15 37.82 -12.91 6.38
N ILE A 16 37.85 -11.75 5.73
CA ILE A 16 36.68 -10.89 5.55
C ILE A 16 35.84 -11.55 4.45
N TYR A 17 34.75 -12.20 4.84
CA TYR A 17 33.72 -12.62 3.89
C TYR A 17 32.85 -11.42 3.55
N SER A 18 33.08 -10.80 2.39
CA SER A 18 32.13 -9.83 1.84
C SER A 18 30.94 -10.58 1.27
N THR A 19 29.87 -10.69 2.06
CA THR A 19 28.57 -11.11 1.53
C THR A 19 27.98 -9.95 0.75
N THR A 20 27.83 -10.09 -0.56
CA THR A 20 26.98 -9.16 -1.33
C THR A 20 25.55 -9.38 -0.89
N VAL A 21 25.01 -8.47 -0.08
CA VAL A 21 23.57 -8.42 0.17
C VAL A 21 22.94 -7.96 -1.14
N SER A 22 22.22 -8.85 -1.82
CA SER A 22 21.36 -8.43 -2.92
C SER A 22 20.29 -7.51 -2.31
N ALA A 23 20.26 -6.25 -2.71
CA ALA A 23 19.13 -5.38 -2.38
C ALA A 23 17.88 -6.02 -3.00
N ALA A 24 16.81 -6.15 -2.22
CA ALA A 24 15.56 -6.66 -2.74
C ALA A 24 15.08 -5.75 -3.89
N ALA A 25 14.71 -6.34 -5.01
CA ALA A 25 14.28 -5.60 -6.19
C ALA A 25 12.78 -5.29 -6.09
N VAL A 26 12.42 -4.02 -6.30
CA VAL A 26 11.01 -3.62 -6.44
C VAL A 26 10.58 -3.80 -7.88
N THR A 27 9.56 -4.62 -8.08
CA THR A 27 8.95 -4.86 -9.40
C THR A 27 7.56 -4.24 -9.46
N TYR A 28 7.28 -3.53 -10.55
CA TYR A 28 5.98 -2.94 -10.86
C TYR A 28 5.34 -3.72 -12.02
N THR A 29 4.24 -4.42 -11.75
CA THR A 29 3.46 -5.15 -12.77
C THR A 29 2.23 -4.35 -13.16
N PRO A 30 2.14 -3.82 -14.39
CA PRO A 30 0.96 -3.09 -14.85
C PRO A 30 -0.30 -3.96 -14.84
N LEU A 31 -1.42 -3.37 -14.42
CA LEU A 31 -2.76 -3.97 -14.45
C LEU A 31 -3.68 -3.14 -15.35
N GLY A 32 -4.73 -3.77 -15.89
CA GLY A 32 -5.71 -3.09 -16.73
C GLY A 32 -6.51 -2.03 -15.96
N VAL A 33 -6.67 -0.86 -16.57
CA VAL A 33 -7.52 0.22 -16.07
C VAL A 33 -8.77 0.32 -16.95
N PRO A 34 -10.00 0.36 -16.37
CA PRO A 34 -11.22 0.46 -17.16
C PRO A 34 -11.31 1.79 -17.91
N MET A 35 -11.82 1.77 -19.14
CA MET A 35 -12.03 2.97 -19.96
C MET A 35 -13.31 3.73 -19.56
N ILE A 36 -13.30 4.27 -18.34
CA ILE A 36 -14.43 4.99 -17.72
C ILE A 36 -13.96 6.30 -17.08
N ASN A 37 -14.90 7.13 -16.63
CA ASN A 37 -14.55 8.29 -15.82
C ASN A 37 -14.38 7.87 -14.34
N SER A 38 -13.16 7.46 -13.96
CA SER A 38 -12.78 7.04 -12.61
C SER A 38 -12.33 8.20 -11.71
N SER A 39 -12.75 9.43 -12.00
CA SER A 39 -12.41 10.59 -11.17
C SER A 39 -13.08 10.52 -9.81
N PHE A 40 -14.29 9.94 -9.70
CA PHE A 40 -14.92 9.76 -8.41
C PHE A 40 -14.22 8.62 -7.66
N LYS A 41 -13.78 8.93 -6.43
CA LYS A 41 -13.13 7.98 -5.51
C LYS A 41 -13.91 7.97 -4.22
N THR A 42 -14.58 6.87 -3.91
CA THR A 42 -15.39 6.78 -2.69
C THR A 42 -14.51 6.63 -1.46
N TYR A 43 -15.13 6.67 -0.28
CA TYR A 43 -14.49 6.29 0.96
C TYR A 43 -15.48 5.57 1.87
N MET A 44 -14.97 4.72 2.75
CA MET A 44 -15.73 4.04 3.80
C MET A 44 -15.05 4.21 5.15
N ASP A 45 -15.85 4.26 6.22
CA ASP A 45 -15.29 4.27 7.57
C ASP A 45 -14.64 2.92 7.88
N TYR A 46 -13.37 2.91 8.28
CA TYR A 46 -12.65 1.67 8.58
C TYR A 46 -13.31 0.87 9.71
N ARG A 47 -14.07 1.52 10.60
CA ARG A 47 -14.80 0.88 11.70
C ARG A 47 -16.01 0.07 11.25
N CYS A 48 -16.41 0.18 9.99
CA CYS A 48 -17.42 -0.70 9.40
C CYS A 48 -16.89 -2.14 9.19
N ILE A 49 -15.57 -2.33 9.20
CA ILE A 49 -14.95 -3.66 9.21
C ILE A 49 -14.95 -4.16 10.65
N THR A 50 -15.94 -4.98 10.99
CA THR A 50 -16.19 -5.40 12.38
C THR A 50 -15.84 -6.86 12.67
N ASP A 51 -15.68 -7.70 11.65
CA ASP A 51 -15.31 -9.11 11.85
C ASP A 51 -13.84 -9.21 12.26
N THR A 52 -13.61 -9.39 13.55
CA THR A 52 -12.28 -9.46 14.15
C THR A 52 -11.44 -10.64 13.67
N SER A 53 -12.07 -11.66 13.08
CA SER A 53 -11.39 -12.82 12.52
C SER A 53 -10.97 -12.63 11.06
N SER A 54 -11.48 -11.59 10.38
CA SER A 54 -11.19 -11.33 8.98
C SER A 54 -9.74 -10.87 8.75
N PRO A 55 -9.14 -11.21 7.60
CA PRO A 55 -7.82 -10.69 7.20
C PRO A 55 -7.78 -9.16 7.18
N GLN A 56 -8.87 -8.51 6.75
CA GLN A 56 -9.04 -7.06 6.72
C GLN A 56 -8.88 -6.45 8.12
N TYR A 57 -9.67 -6.92 9.08
CA TYR A 57 -9.62 -6.42 10.46
C TYR A 57 -8.24 -6.63 11.07
N GLN A 58 -7.65 -7.82 10.88
CA GLN A 58 -6.33 -8.14 11.40
C GLN A 58 -5.24 -7.25 10.80
N TYR A 59 -5.30 -6.98 9.50
CA TYR A 59 -4.34 -6.10 8.82
C TYR A 59 -4.44 -4.67 9.35
N ILE A 60 -5.66 -4.12 9.38
CA ILE A 60 -5.92 -2.75 9.86
C ILE A 60 -5.50 -2.60 11.32
N SER A 61 -5.84 -3.56 12.17
CA SER A 61 -5.49 -3.50 13.61
C SER A 61 -3.99 -3.58 13.88
N ARG A 62 -3.24 -4.25 13.01
CA ARG A 62 -1.80 -4.48 13.20
C ARG A 62 -0.94 -3.37 12.58
N TRP A 63 -1.36 -2.83 11.43
CA TRP A 63 -0.52 -1.94 10.62
C TRP A 63 -1.19 -0.61 10.28
N GLY A 64 -2.50 -0.50 10.46
CA GLY A 64 -3.29 0.67 10.09
C GLY A 64 -3.20 1.79 11.12
N TRP A 65 -3.08 3.03 10.64
CA TRP A 65 -3.17 4.24 11.45
C TRP A 65 -3.88 5.35 10.66
N SER A 66 -4.54 6.29 11.34
CA SER A 66 -5.20 7.43 10.69
C SER A 66 -4.26 8.63 10.63
N ASP A 67 -4.11 9.25 9.45
CA ASP A 67 -3.34 10.48 9.31
C ASP A 67 -4.09 11.73 9.84
N TRP A 68 -3.52 12.91 9.60
CA TRP A 68 -4.11 14.18 10.03
C TRP A 68 -5.35 14.55 9.24
N ASP A 69 -5.45 14.10 7.99
CA ASP A 69 -6.57 14.35 7.08
C ASP A 69 -7.62 13.24 7.15
N GLY A 70 -7.43 12.26 8.04
CA GLY A 70 -8.34 11.18 8.36
C GLY A 70 -8.32 10.01 7.38
N PHE A 71 -7.35 9.93 6.48
CA PHE A 71 -7.15 8.71 5.68
C PHE A 71 -6.48 7.64 6.52
N MET A 72 -6.87 6.38 6.30
CA MET A 72 -6.17 5.26 6.89
C MET A 72 -4.92 4.94 6.07
N ARG A 73 -3.81 4.68 6.78
CA ARG A 73 -2.47 4.54 6.26
C ARG A 73 -1.75 3.33 6.86
N CYS A 74 -0.73 2.85 6.18
CA CYS A 74 0.29 1.98 6.77
C CYS A 74 1.67 2.34 6.21
N ASP A 75 2.71 1.97 6.94
CA ASP A 75 4.08 2.37 6.65
C ASP A 75 4.55 1.95 5.25
N ALA A 76 5.33 2.83 4.63
CA ALA A 76 6.01 2.58 3.38
C ALA A 76 7.19 1.62 3.53
N GLU A 77 7.55 0.93 2.44
CA GLU A 77 8.80 0.17 2.33
C GLU A 77 9.97 1.10 1.99
N LYS A 78 10.33 2.00 2.91
CA LYS A 78 11.33 3.07 2.69
C LYS A 78 12.70 2.52 2.35
N ASP A 79 13.11 1.43 3.01
CA ASP A 79 14.38 0.74 2.74
C ASP A 79 14.44 0.15 1.32
N LEU A 80 13.28 -0.02 0.67
CA LEU A 80 13.14 -0.51 -0.70
C LEU A 80 12.86 0.63 -1.70
N GLY A 81 12.99 1.90 -1.28
CA GLY A 81 12.84 3.07 -2.15
C GLY A 81 11.40 3.54 -2.34
N ILE A 82 10.45 3.06 -1.55
CA ILE A 82 9.08 3.59 -1.51
C ILE A 82 8.98 4.58 -0.35
N GLU A 83 9.12 5.86 -0.66
CA GLU A 83 9.18 6.93 0.35
C GLU A 83 7.83 7.30 0.95
N SER A 84 6.74 7.07 0.21
CA SER A 84 5.39 7.45 0.62
C SER A 84 4.64 6.29 1.24
N ASP A 85 4.05 6.53 2.41
CA ASP A 85 3.20 5.55 3.08
C ASP A 85 2.00 5.17 2.19
N TYR A 86 1.41 4.01 2.43
CA TYR A 86 0.29 3.51 1.63
C TYR A 86 -1.03 4.01 2.19
N TYR A 87 -1.97 4.37 1.30
CA TYR A 87 -3.38 4.48 1.65
C TYR A 87 -3.97 3.07 1.81
N LEU A 88 -4.75 2.83 2.86
CA LEU A 88 -5.58 1.64 2.93
C LEU A 88 -6.77 1.83 1.99
N ILE A 89 -6.92 0.92 1.04
CA ILE A 89 -7.91 1.02 -0.03
C ILE A 89 -8.70 -0.29 -0.20
N ALA A 90 -9.88 -0.17 -0.78
CA ALA A 90 -10.67 -1.28 -1.30
C ALA A 90 -10.75 -1.21 -2.83
N MET A 91 -10.53 -2.34 -3.49
CA MET A 91 -10.61 -2.49 -4.94
C MET A 91 -11.43 -3.74 -5.29
N GLY A 92 -11.86 -3.87 -6.54
CA GLY A 92 -12.51 -5.08 -7.04
C GLY A 92 -11.51 -6.24 -7.26
N SER A 93 -12.02 -7.48 -7.31
CA SER A 93 -11.19 -8.70 -7.26
C SER A 93 -10.28 -8.86 -8.47
N TYR A 94 -10.55 -8.15 -9.56
CA TYR A 94 -9.66 -8.02 -10.72
C TYR A 94 -8.23 -7.65 -10.35
N TYR A 95 -8.06 -6.77 -9.36
CA TYR A 95 -6.76 -6.24 -8.96
C TYR A 95 -6.01 -7.14 -7.98
N GLY A 96 -6.66 -8.20 -7.49
CA GLY A 96 -6.15 -9.14 -6.50
C GLY A 96 -7.09 -9.27 -5.30
N THR A 97 -6.92 -10.34 -4.53
CA THR A 97 -7.75 -10.67 -3.36
C THR A 97 -6.94 -10.77 -2.05
N GLY A 98 -5.60 -10.69 -2.15
CA GLY A 98 -4.71 -10.78 -0.99
C GLY A 98 -4.65 -9.45 -0.23
N ILE A 99 -5.26 -9.39 0.95
CA ILE A 99 -5.10 -8.25 1.87
C ILE A 99 -3.60 -8.03 2.17
N GLY A 100 -3.15 -6.78 2.05
CA GLY A 100 -1.75 -6.39 2.13
C GLY A 100 -1.07 -6.22 0.76
N THR A 101 -1.71 -6.59 -0.35
CA THR A 101 -1.16 -6.35 -1.70
C THR A 101 -0.97 -4.86 -1.94
N LYS A 102 0.21 -4.47 -2.43
CA LYS A 102 0.63 -3.07 -2.61
C LYS A 102 0.51 -2.63 -4.06
N TYR A 103 0.14 -1.38 -4.28
CA TYR A 103 -0.06 -0.79 -5.59
C TYR A 103 0.58 0.59 -5.68
N ARG A 104 1.07 0.91 -6.88
CA ARG A 104 1.36 2.27 -7.32
C ARG A 104 0.26 2.70 -8.26
N ILE A 105 -0.34 3.86 -7.99
CA ILE A 105 -1.45 4.40 -8.76
C ILE A 105 -1.01 5.74 -9.33
N THR A 106 -1.19 5.91 -10.63
CA THR A 106 -0.95 7.17 -11.33
C THR A 106 -2.26 7.70 -11.86
N THR A 107 -2.52 8.99 -11.64
CA THR A 107 -3.70 9.68 -12.15
C THR A 107 -3.42 10.34 -13.51
N ASP A 108 -4.46 10.71 -14.24
CA ASP A 108 -4.36 11.47 -15.49
C ASP A 108 -3.82 12.90 -15.32
N THR A 109 -3.74 13.38 -14.07
CA THR A 109 -3.06 14.64 -13.73
C THR A 109 -1.55 14.48 -13.51
N GLY A 110 -1.04 13.25 -13.58
CA GLY A 110 0.37 12.91 -13.35
C GLY A 110 0.73 12.67 -11.88
N ASN A 111 -0.22 12.84 -10.96
CA ASN A 111 0.00 12.54 -9.54
C ASN A 111 0.13 11.04 -9.31
N VAL A 112 1.04 10.67 -8.42
CA VAL A 112 1.31 9.30 -8.00
C VAL A 112 1.01 9.15 -6.53
N PHE A 113 0.28 8.08 -6.17
CA PHE A 113 0.11 7.67 -4.79
C PHE A 113 0.21 6.15 -4.66
N TYR A 114 0.42 5.69 -3.44
CA TYR A 114 0.61 4.29 -3.11
C TYR A 114 -0.57 3.79 -2.29
N GLY A 115 -1.06 2.61 -2.62
CA GLY A 115 -2.20 1.97 -1.96
C GLY A 115 -1.87 0.56 -1.48
N VAL A 116 -2.53 0.12 -0.42
CA VAL A 116 -2.55 -1.27 0.03
C VAL A 116 -3.99 -1.77 0.06
N LEU A 117 -4.24 -2.95 -0.52
CA LEU A 117 -5.54 -3.60 -0.44
C LEU A 117 -5.81 -3.98 1.02
N ALA A 118 -6.73 -3.28 1.65
CA ALA A 118 -7.10 -3.45 3.06
C ALA A 118 -8.55 -3.90 3.22
N ASP A 119 -9.35 -3.75 2.17
CA ASP A 119 -10.67 -4.36 2.03
C ASP A 119 -10.92 -4.75 0.56
N GLN A 120 -11.99 -5.51 0.31
CA GLN A 120 -12.33 -6.08 -0.97
C GLN A 120 -13.75 -5.67 -1.35
N LYS A 121 -13.91 -5.02 -2.51
CA LYS A 121 -15.25 -4.79 -3.06
C LYS A 121 -15.86 -6.15 -3.43
N SER A 122 -17.12 -6.35 -3.06
CA SER A 122 -17.85 -7.57 -3.40
C SER A 122 -18.06 -7.66 -4.90
N ASP A 123 -17.83 -8.84 -5.49
CA ASP A 123 -17.96 -9.04 -6.93
C ASP A 123 -19.37 -8.71 -7.44
N VAL A 124 -20.40 -8.96 -6.64
CA VAL A 124 -21.81 -8.66 -6.99
C VAL A 124 -22.10 -7.15 -7.08
N ASP A 125 -21.26 -6.33 -6.44
CA ASP A 125 -21.38 -4.87 -6.42
C ASP A 125 -20.43 -4.20 -7.43
N THR A 126 -19.70 -4.98 -8.22
CA THR A 126 -18.77 -4.49 -9.24
C THR A 126 -19.26 -4.80 -10.65
N ASP A 127 -18.62 -4.20 -11.64
CA ASP A 127 -18.85 -4.53 -13.04
C ASP A 127 -18.48 -6.00 -13.35
N SER A 128 -18.80 -6.47 -14.55
CA SER A 128 -18.59 -7.87 -14.95
C SER A 128 -17.13 -8.32 -14.94
N MET A 129 -16.17 -7.39 -15.01
CA MET A 129 -14.75 -7.69 -14.88
C MET A 129 -14.22 -7.51 -13.45
N HIS A 130 -15.06 -7.06 -12.51
CA HIS A 130 -14.71 -6.78 -11.12
C HIS A 130 -13.62 -5.70 -10.95
N GLN A 131 -13.69 -4.65 -11.76
CA GLN A 131 -12.76 -3.51 -11.78
C GLN A 131 -13.32 -2.28 -11.05
N TYR A 132 -14.62 -2.01 -11.12
CA TYR A 132 -15.20 -0.81 -10.51
C TYR A 132 -16.62 -1.05 -10.02
N SER A 133 -17.08 -0.22 -9.09
CA SER A 133 -18.43 -0.26 -8.54
C SER A 133 -19.26 0.97 -8.97
N TYR A 134 -20.37 1.23 -8.27
CA TYR A 134 -21.21 2.41 -8.45
C TYR A 134 -20.37 3.70 -8.47
N ASN A 135 -20.84 4.73 -9.20
CA ASN A 135 -20.10 5.97 -9.48
C ASN A 135 -18.77 5.81 -10.24
N ASN A 136 -18.54 4.68 -10.93
CA ASN A 136 -17.27 4.37 -11.58
C ASN A 136 -16.09 4.31 -10.60
N ASP A 137 -16.36 3.93 -9.36
CA ASP A 137 -15.37 3.87 -8.30
C ASP A 137 -14.48 2.62 -8.45
N VAL A 138 -13.23 2.85 -8.85
CA VAL A 138 -12.20 1.81 -8.93
C VAL A 138 -11.51 1.64 -7.56
N ILE A 139 -11.25 2.75 -6.87
CA ILE A 139 -10.51 2.79 -5.60
C ILE A 139 -11.34 3.51 -4.55
N GLU A 140 -11.75 2.74 -3.54
CA GLU A 140 -12.40 3.27 -2.34
C GLU A 140 -11.37 3.42 -1.23
N PHE A 141 -11.36 4.55 -0.53
CA PHE A 141 -10.42 4.79 0.56
C PHE A 141 -11.02 4.37 1.90
N LEU A 142 -10.24 3.68 2.73
CA LEU A 142 -10.59 3.51 4.13
C LEU A 142 -10.18 4.80 4.88
N VAL A 143 -11.10 5.31 5.68
CA VAL A 143 -10.93 6.59 6.39
C VAL A 143 -11.42 6.47 7.84
N ASP A 144 -10.88 7.31 8.73
CA ASP A 144 -11.55 7.66 9.98
C ASP A 144 -12.47 8.85 9.72
N THR A 145 -13.78 8.61 9.58
CA THR A 145 -14.73 9.70 9.29
C THR A 145 -14.84 10.72 10.42
N GLN A 146 -14.34 10.47 11.63
CA GLN A 146 -14.30 11.48 12.69
C GLN A 146 -13.21 12.53 12.43
N ARG A 147 -12.12 12.15 11.76
CA ARG A 147 -10.97 13.01 11.44
C ARG A 147 -10.95 13.48 9.99
N LEU A 148 -11.68 12.79 9.11
CA LEU A 148 -11.63 13.03 7.67
C LEU A 148 -11.83 14.50 7.29
N ASP A 149 -10.99 14.97 6.37
CA ASP A 149 -11.02 16.33 5.82
C ASP A 149 -12.45 16.76 5.43
N LYS A 150 -12.78 18.01 5.76
CA LYS A 150 -14.13 18.54 5.59
C LYS A 150 -14.52 18.68 4.13
N THR A 151 -13.56 18.95 3.25
CA THR A 151 -13.79 19.06 1.81
C THR A 151 -14.07 17.67 1.24
N VAL A 152 -13.28 16.67 1.62
CA VAL A 152 -13.55 15.28 1.22
C VAL A 152 -14.95 14.83 1.66
N LYS A 153 -15.34 15.12 2.92
CA LYS A 153 -16.69 14.84 3.43
C LYS A 153 -17.78 15.54 2.63
N LEU A 154 -17.60 16.84 2.37
CA LEU A 154 -18.59 17.66 1.69
C LEU A 154 -18.85 17.19 0.26
N PHE A 155 -17.79 16.79 -0.46
CA PHE A 155 -17.88 16.32 -1.84
C PHE A 155 -18.15 14.82 -1.96
N GLY A 156 -18.05 14.07 -0.85
CA GLY A 156 -18.22 12.62 -0.84
C GLY A 156 -17.15 11.88 -1.64
N SER A 157 -16.01 12.52 -1.95
CA SER A 157 -14.97 11.92 -2.76
C SER A 157 -13.57 12.36 -2.39
N ALA A 158 -12.65 11.40 -2.32
CA ALA A 158 -11.23 11.66 -2.08
C ALA A 158 -10.54 12.40 -3.23
N ASN A 159 -11.17 12.51 -4.41
CA ASN A 159 -10.61 13.20 -5.58
C ASN A 159 -10.37 14.71 -5.37
N VAL A 160 -11.00 15.32 -4.36
CA VAL A 160 -10.77 16.74 -4.00
C VAL A 160 -9.53 16.95 -3.14
N TYR A 161 -8.85 15.87 -2.75
CA TYR A 161 -7.64 15.89 -1.94
C TYR A 161 -6.41 15.63 -2.81
N MET A 162 -5.35 16.43 -2.65
CA MET A 162 -4.06 16.19 -3.30
C MET A 162 -3.26 15.15 -2.49
N PRO A 163 -2.66 14.12 -3.12
CA PRO A 163 -2.39 13.96 -4.54
C PRO A 163 -3.40 13.06 -5.29
N LEU A 164 -4.60 12.88 -4.78
CA LEU A 164 -5.55 11.86 -5.26
C LEU A 164 -6.40 12.31 -6.46
N ASN A 165 -6.31 13.59 -6.86
CA ASN A 165 -7.12 14.18 -7.90
C ASN A 165 -6.80 13.65 -9.31
N GLY A 166 -7.85 13.44 -10.10
CA GLY A 166 -7.79 12.96 -11.47
C GLY A 166 -8.42 11.59 -11.65
N LYS A 167 -8.61 11.18 -12.91
CA LYS A 167 -8.97 9.79 -13.24
C LYS A 167 -7.75 8.90 -13.01
N ILE A 168 -7.99 7.61 -12.78
CA ILE A 168 -6.90 6.64 -12.74
C ILE A 168 -6.39 6.43 -14.16
N ALA A 169 -5.09 6.64 -14.37
CA ALA A 169 -4.41 6.41 -15.64
C ALA A 169 -3.64 5.09 -15.64
N ASN A 170 -2.98 4.73 -14.53
CA ASN A 170 -2.27 3.46 -14.39
C ASN A 170 -2.43 2.88 -12.98
N ILE A 171 -2.47 1.55 -12.90
CA ILE A 171 -2.36 0.78 -11.67
C ILE A 171 -1.27 -0.26 -11.88
N GLU A 172 -0.29 -0.29 -10.98
CA GLU A 172 0.81 -1.24 -11.01
C GLU A 172 0.84 -1.99 -9.68
N ARG A 173 0.79 -3.32 -9.70
CA ARG A 173 1.02 -4.14 -8.50
C ARG A 173 2.51 -4.10 -8.17
N ILE A 174 2.82 -3.90 -6.90
CA ILE A 174 4.20 -3.86 -6.40
C ILE A 174 4.54 -5.24 -5.82
N SER A 175 5.73 -5.74 -6.14
CA SER A 175 6.29 -6.95 -5.55
C SER A 175 7.74 -6.70 -5.14
N PHE A 176 8.17 -7.39 -4.09
CA PHE A 176 9.49 -7.28 -3.49
C PHE A 176 10.16 -8.65 -3.58
N GLU A 177 11.25 -8.76 -4.32
CA GLU A 177 11.98 -10.02 -4.59
C GLU A 177 13.41 -9.98 -4.02
#